data_AF-A0A0Q7QR01-F1
#
_entry.id   AF-A0A0Q7QR01-F1
#
_cell.length_a   1.000
_cell.length_b   1.000
_cell.length_c   1.000
_cell.angle_alpha   90.00
_cell.angle_beta   90.00
_cell.angle_gamma   90.00
#
_symmetry.space_group_name_H-M   'P 1'
#
loop_
_entity.id
_entity.type
_entity.pdbx_description
1 polymer ?
#
loop_
_entity_poly.entity_id
_entity_poly.type
_entity_poly.pdbx_seq_one_letter_code
_entity_poly.pdbx_strand_id
1 'polypeptide(L)'
;MRSRLAVGRFAAVLLLGPVLMGVAGCGGDDPTTLDKDEEKAARALAIEFQGRNPTDFARDAGICLGKRMVSDLGTAKLIKGGLLKRNLTVNTAQGGLTDREVARGYADAVIACRDVRGEIESRRDRYPKATDKDITAYVDCVEAIDDDVLRNAIVAAALKSDDSTVATDYLKQTRACAKKLGPPKAR
;
A
#
# COMPACT_ATOMS: atom_id res chain seq x y z
N MET A 1 -5.53 -61.07 40.12
CA MET A 1 -6.00 -59.76 40.60
C MET A 1 -6.89 -59.15 39.52
N ARG A 2 -8.13 -58.81 39.91
CA ARG A 2 -9.11 -57.83 39.37
C ARG A 2 -8.85 -57.21 37.99
N SER A 3 -9.82 -56.88 37.13
CA SER A 3 -11.27 -57.05 36.97
C SER A 3 -11.61 -56.35 35.65
N ARG A 4 -12.80 -56.65 35.11
CA ARG A 4 -13.36 -56.25 33.82
C ARG A 4 -13.84 -54.78 33.74
N LEU A 5 -14.10 -54.35 32.50
CA LEU A 5 -15.21 -53.51 31.99
C LEU A 5 -15.30 -52.00 32.34
N ALA A 6 -15.36 -51.17 31.29
CA ALA A 6 -16.38 -50.13 31.00
C ALA A 6 -15.95 -49.39 29.71
N VAL A 7 -16.52 -49.66 28.53
CA VAL A 7 -17.74 -49.04 27.96
C VAL A 7 -18.03 -47.63 28.50
N GLY A 8 -17.71 -46.63 27.69
CA GLY A 8 -18.16 -45.25 27.86
C GLY A 8 -18.43 -44.62 26.49
N ARG A 9 -19.69 -44.69 26.05
CA ARG A 9 -20.23 -43.85 24.97
C ARG A 9 -20.27 -42.41 25.47
N PHE A 10 -19.63 -41.47 24.78
CA PHE A 10 -20.05 -40.08 24.80
C PHE A 10 -19.90 -39.43 23.42
N ALA A 11 -21.06 -39.06 22.90
CA ALA A 11 -21.37 -37.92 22.05
C ALA A 11 -20.36 -37.51 20.96
N ALA A 12 -20.78 -37.76 19.72
CA ALA A 12 -20.46 -36.91 18.59
C ALA A 12 -20.81 -35.44 18.92
N VAL A 13 -19.82 -34.55 18.77
CA VAL A 13 -20.07 -33.14 18.48
C VAL A 13 -19.44 -32.87 17.13
N LEU A 14 -20.31 -32.72 16.13
CA LEU A 14 -20.00 -32.06 14.88
C LEU A 14 -19.50 -30.64 15.17
N LEU A 15 -18.24 -30.37 14.87
CA LEU A 15 -17.79 -29.03 14.52
C LEU A 15 -17.28 -29.07 13.08
N LEU A 16 -18.23 -28.89 12.16
CA LEU A 16 -17.99 -28.41 10.81
C LEU A 16 -17.35 -27.02 10.90
N GLY A 17 -16.15 -26.90 10.35
CA GLY A 17 -15.49 -25.61 10.16
C GLY A 17 -14.00 -25.81 10.11
N PRO A 18 -13.47 -26.08 8.91
CA PRO A 18 -12.53 -25.08 8.44
C PRO A 18 -12.62 -24.81 6.94
N VAL A 19 -11.94 -23.74 6.56
CA VAL A 19 -11.53 -23.37 5.21
C VAL A 19 -12.52 -22.50 4.44
N LEU A 20 -12.65 -21.24 4.89
CA LEU A 20 -12.79 -20.13 3.95
C LEU A 20 -11.44 -19.96 3.25
N MET A 21 -11.31 -20.61 2.09
CA MET A 21 -10.35 -20.24 1.05
C MET A 21 -10.99 -19.16 0.17
N GLY A 22 -10.27 -18.05 -0.03
CA GLY A 22 -10.64 -16.94 -0.92
C GLY A 22 -10.85 -15.66 -0.10
N VAL A 23 -10.00 -14.63 -0.16
CA VAL A 23 -9.28 -14.08 -1.30
C VAL A 23 -7.94 -13.54 -0.79
N ALA A 24 -6.82 -14.01 -1.34
CA ALA A 24 -5.54 -13.34 -1.18
C ALA A 24 -5.55 -12.10 -2.08
N GLY A 25 -5.92 -10.95 -1.50
CA GLY A 25 -5.87 -9.64 -2.13
C GLY A 25 -5.99 -8.58 -1.03
N CYS A 26 -4.91 -7.82 -0.83
CA CYS A 26 -4.63 -6.91 0.30
C CYS A 26 -4.41 -7.61 1.64
N GLY A 27 -3.16 -8.03 1.90
CA GLY A 27 -2.70 -8.42 3.23
C GLY A 27 -2.71 -7.23 4.19
N GLY A 28 -3.20 -7.48 5.42
CA GLY A 28 -3.08 -6.57 6.55
C GLY A 28 -4.42 -6.16 7.17
N ASP A 29 -5.18 -7.12 7.71
CA ASP A 29 -6.18 -6.82 8.74
C ASP A 29 -5.42 -6.42 10.02
N ASP A 30 -5.00 -5.15 10.10
CA ASP A 30 -4.69 -4.51 11.37
C ASP A 30 -6.03 -4.39 12.14
N PRO A 31 -6.15 -4.94 13.37
CA PRO A 31 -7.43 -5.00 14.09
C PRO A 31 -7.85 -3.64 14.70
N THR A 32 -7.26 -2.52 14.27
CA THR A 32 -7.74 -1.18 14.61
C THR A 32 -8.99 -0.89 13.77
N THR A 33 -10.16 -1.30 14.28
CA THR A 33 -11.45 -0.83 13.76
C THR A 33 -11.48 0.69 13.87
N LEU A 34 -11.33 1.36 12.73
CA LEU A 34 -11.45 2.80 12.60
C LEU A 34 -12.83 3.24 13.07
N ASP A 35 -12.91 4.38 13.75
CA ASP A 35 -14.20 4.98 14.04
C ASP A 35 -14.82 5.63 12.78
N LYS A 36 -16.06 6.13 12.88
CA LYS A 36 -16.78 6.69 11.73
C LYS A 36 -16.08 7.89 11.08
N ASP A 37 -15.41 8.72 11.88
CA ASP A 37 -14.70 9.90 11.38
C ASP A 37 -13.37 9.48 10.75
N GLU A 38 -12.69 8.50 11.34
CA GLU A 38 -11.50 7.88 10.78
C GLU A 38 -11.79 7.15 9.46
N GLU A 39 -12.89 6.40 9.36
CA GLU A 39 -13.35 5.78 8.11
C GLU A 39 -13.64 6.84 7.04
N LYS A 40 -14.30 7.94 7.42
CA LYS A 40 -14.59 9.05 6.51
C LYS A 40 -13.30 9.69 5.99
N ALA A 41 -12.34 9.94 6.87
CA ALA A 41 -11.03 10.47 6.51
C ALA A 41 -10.26 9.53 5.59
N ALA A 42 -10.22 8.23 5.92
CA ALA A 42 -9.54 7.21 5.13
C ALA A 42 -10.13 7.12 3.72
N ARG A 43 -11.47 7.16 3.59
CA ARG A 43 -12.15 7.20 2.28
C ARG A 43 -11.83 8.46 1.49
N ALA A 44 -11.78 9.63 2.14
CA ALA A 44 -11.42 10.88 1.48
C ALA A 44 -9.99 10.84 0.93
N LEU A 45 -9.04 10.32 1.72
CA LEU A 45 -7.65 10.12 1.30
C LEU A 45 -7.55 9.09 0.16
N ALA A 46 -8.27 7.98 0.26
CA ALA A 46 -8.27 6.95 -0.78
C ALA A 46 -8.73 7.49 -2.14
N ILE A 47 -9.79 8.31 -2.15
CA ILE A 47 -10.31 8.96 -3.36
C ILE A 47 -9.26 9.90 -3.97
N GLU A 48 -8.51 10.62 -3.13
CA GLU A 48 -7.44 11.48 -3.63
C GLU A 48 -6.29 10.65 -4.24
N PHE A 49 -5.80 9.65 -3.50
CA PHE A 49 -4.63 8.87 -3.92
C PHE A 49 -4.85 8.03 -5.17
N GLN A 50 -6.07 7.51 -5.38
CA GLN A 50 -6.38 6.73 -6.58
C GLN A 50 -6.48 7.61 -7.85
N GLY A 51 -6.66 8.93 -7.72
CA GLY A 51 -6.79 9.87 -8.83
C GLY A 51 -8.14 9.82 -9.58
N ARG A 52 -8.21 10.50 -10.73
CA ARG A 52 -9.41 10.55 -11.57
C ARG A 52 -9.48 9.32 -12.49
N ASN A 53 -10.59 8.59 -12.43
CA ASN A 53 -10.82 7.34 -13.18
C ASN A 53 -9.77 6.25 -12.88
N PRO A 54 -9.69 5.78 -11.63
CA PRO A 54 -8.69 4.79 -11.24
C PRO A 54 -8.94 3.44 -11.93
N THR A 55 -7.85 2.75 -12.27
CA THR A 55 -7.90 1.29 -12.47
C THR A 55 -8.22 0.60 -11.15
N ASP A 56 -8.60 -0.68 -11.19
CA ASP A 56 -8.86 -1.44 -9.95
C ASP A 56 -7.63 -1.47 -9.04
N PHE A 57 -6.44 -1.67 -9.61
CA PHE A 57 -5.18 -1.55 -8.87
C PHE A 57 -5.01 -0.17 -8.20
N ALA A 58 -5.25 0.92 -8.93
CA ALA A 58 -5.12 2.27 -8.37
C ALA A 58 -6.13 2.53 -7.24
N ARG A 59 -7.34 1.97 -7.34
CA ARG A 59 -8.37 2.02 -6.31
C ARG A 59 -7.92 1.28 -5.05
N ASP A 60 -7.43 0.05 -5.19
CA ASP A 60 -6.99 -0.78 -4.07
C ASP A 60 -5.76 -0.17 -3.37
N ALA A 61 -4.79 0.31 -4.14
CA ALA A 61 -3.64 1.04 -3.62
C ALA A 61 -4.09 2.31 -2.87
N GLY A 62 -5.04 3.07 -3.42
CA GLY A 62 -5.62 4.24 -2.75
C GLY A 62 -6.30 3.89 -1.44
N ILE A 63 -7.09 2.82 -1.40
CA ILE A 63 -7.75 2.33 -0.17
C ILE A 63 -6.72 1.94 0.88
N CYS A 64 -5.69 1.18 0.51
CA CYS A 64 -4.61 0.81 1.42
C CYS A 64 -3.94 2.05 2.01
N LEU A 65 -3.52 2.99 1.16
CA LEU A 65 -2.86 4.23 1.57
C LEU A 65 -3.73 5.06 2.52
N GLY A 66 -5.01 5.25 2.17
CA GLY A 66 -5.94 6.03 2.99
C GLY A 66 -6.14 5.41 4.37
N LYS A 67 -6.29 4.09 4.45
CA LYS A 67 -6.41 3.36 5.73
C LYS A 67 -5.15 3.45 6.57
N ARG A 68 -3.97 3.15 5.98
CA ARG A 68 -2.68 3.20 6.70
C ARG A 68 -2.39 4.59 7.24
N MET A 69 -2.63 5.63 6.45
CA MET A 69 -2.43 7.02 6.89
C MET A 69 -3.27 7.38 8.12
N VAL A 70 -4.55 6.98 8.15
CA VAL A 70 -5.42 7.27 9.30
C VAL A 70 -5.07 6.39 10.48
N SER A 71 -4.85 5.08 10.29
CA SER A 71 -4.50 4.15 11.37
C SER A 71 -3.18 4.51 12.04
N ASP A 72 -2.17 4.92 11.27
CA ASP A 72 -0.82 5.14 11.78
C ASP A 72 -0.63 6.55 12.36
N LEU A 73 -1.33 7.57 11.83
CA LEU A 73 -1.15 8.97 12.24
C LEU A 73 -2.33 9.57 13.01
N GLY A 74 -3.54 9.06 12.80
CA GLY A 74 -4.78 9.63 13.33
C GLY A 74 -5.21 10.92 12.61
N THR A 75 -6.52 11.17 12.58
CA THR A 75 -7.12 12.34 11.89
C THR A 75 -6.62 13.69 12.43
N ALA A 76 -6.42 13.80 13.74
CA ALA A 76 -5.95 15.03 14.39
C ALA A 76 -4.59 15.48 13.84
N LYS A 77 -3.66 14.54 13.67
CA LYS A 77 -2.32 14.82 13.14
C LYS A 77 -2.36 15.13 11.65
N LEU A 78 -3.17 14.42 10.89
CA LEU A 78 -3.40 14.67 9.47
C LEU A 78 -4.01 16.06 9.22
N ILE A 79 -4.87 16.55 10.11
CA ILE A 79 -5.38 17.92 10.08
C ILE A 79 -4.28 18.93 10.42
N LYS A 80 -3.52 18.68 11.50
CA LYS A 80 -2.44 19.58 11.94
C LYS A 80 -1.34 19.71 10.88
N GLY A 81 -0.98 18.61 10.22
CA GLY A 81 -0.02 18.59 9.12
C GLY A 81 -0.56 19.08 7.79
N GLY A 82 -1.85 19.47 7.75
CA GLY A 82 -2.49 20.12 6.63
C GLY A 82 -3.06 19.18 5.57
N LEU A 83 -2.78 17.87 5.62
CA LEU A 83 -3.26 16.91 4.63
C LEU A 83 -4.80 16.79 4.62
N LEU A 84 -5.43 16.92 5.79
CA LEU A 84 -6.88 16.98 5.94
C LEU A 84 -7.34 18.37 6.41
N LYS A 85 -8.54 18.75 6.00
CA LYS A 85 -9.30 19.86 6.57
C LYS A 85 -10.05 19.39 7.83
N ARG A 86 -10.49 20.33 8.68
CA ARG A 86 -11.27 20.02 9.90
C ARG A 86 -12.56 19.23 9.64
N ASN A 87 -13.12 19.31 8.45
CA ASN A 87 -14.30 18.54 8.03
C ASN A 87 -13.95 17.15 7.45
N LEU A 88 -12.70 16.71 7.59
CA LEU A 88 -12.16 15.41 7.17
C LEU A 88 -12.09 15.21 5.65
N THR A 89 -12.11 16.29 4.87
CA THR A 89 -11.82 16.25 3.44
C THR A 89 -10.35 16.56 3.17
N VAL A 90 -9.82 16.10 2.03
CA VAL A 90 -8.44 16.36 1.65
C VAL A 90 -8.20 17.85 1.36
N ASN A 91 -7.05 18.36 1.77
CA ASN A 91 -6.63 19.72 1.50
C ASN A 91 -5.88 19.83 0.16
N THR A 92 -6.63 19.83 -0.94
CA THR A 92 -6.08 19.91 -2.31
C THR A 92 -5.45 21.27 -2.66
N ALA A 93 -5.65 22.30 -1.83
CA ALA A 93 -5.04 23.61 -2.02
C ALA A 93 -3.57 23.65 -1.59
N GLN A 94 -3.13 22.66 -0.80
CA GLN A 94 -1.77 22.62 -0.29
C GLN A 94 -0.84 22.09 -1.38
N GLY A 95 0.18 22.89 -1.72
CA GLY A 95 1.15 22.51 -2.74
C GLY A 95 1.97 21.26 -2.33
N GLY A 96 2.17 21.02 -1.04
CA GLY A 96 2.91 19.88 -0.51
C GLY A 96 2.67 19.79 0.99
N LEU A 97 3.15 18.72 1.62
CA LEU A 97 3.07 18.57 3.07
C LEU A 97 4.02 19.57 3.74
N THR A 98 3.57 20.16 4.85
CA THR A 98 4.39 21.08 5.66
C THR A 98 4.94 20.40 6.91
N ASP A 99 4.38 19.24 7.29
CA ASP A 99 4.76 18.48 8.47
C ASP A 99 5.61 17.26 8.06
N ARG A 100 6.85 17.21 8.56
CA ARG A 100 7.80 16.14 8.25
C ARG A 100 7.37 14.79 8.81
N GLU A 101 6.66 14.76 9.93
CA GLU A 101 6.16 13.53 10.53
C GLU A 101 5.01 12.95 9.71
N VAL A 102 4.12 13.80 9.20
CA VAL A 102 3.07 13.38 8.25
C VAL A 102 3.70 12.92 6.93
N ALA A 103 4.75 13.58 6.44
CA ALA A 103 5.47 13.13 5.25
C ALA A 103 6.16 11.76 5.45
N ARG A 104 6.70 11.49 6.63
CA ARG A 104 7.25 10.17 6.98
C ARG A 104 6.17 9.11 7.03
N GLY A 105 5.05 9.37 7.71
CA GLY A 105 3.93 8.42 7.74
C GLY A 105 3.34 8.18 6.34
N TYR A 106 3.34 9.18 5.46
CA TYR A 106 2.99 8.98 4.05
C TYR A 106 3.97 8.05 3.33
N ALA A 107 5.28 8.22 3.55
CA ALA A 107 6.28 7.33 2.97
C ALA A 107 6.16 5.90 3.51
N ASP A 108 5.93 5.74 4.81
CA ASP A 108 5.73 4.42 5.44
C ASP A 108 4.47 3.74 4.93
N ALA A 109 3.37 4.48 4.78
CA ALA A 109 2.14 3.98 4.16
C ALA A 109 2.37 3.55 2.71
N VAL A 110 3.13 4.31 1.92
CA VAL A 110 3.49 3.94 0.53
C VAL A 110 4.32 2.66 0.49
N ILE A 111 5.31 2.51 1.37
CA ILE A 111 6.13 1.29 1.44
C ILE A 111 5.28 0.10 1.86
N ALA A 112 4.44 0.24 2.88
CA ALA A 112 3.56 -0.83 3.36
C ALA A 112 2.51 -1.27 2.33
N CYS A 113 2.00 -0.33 1.52
CA CYS A 113 1.00 -0.58 0.48
C CYS A 113 1.61 -0.88 -0.90
N ARG A 114 2.93 -1.03 -1.00
CA ARG A 114 3.62 -1.22 -2.27
C ARG A 114 3.38 -2.62 -2.82
N ASP A 115 2.75 -2.69 -3.98
CA ASP A 115 2.63 -3.93 -4.77
C ASP A 115 3.24 -3.69 -6.16
N VAL A 116 4.55 -3.97 -6.27
CA VAL A 116 5.33 -3.74 -7.49
C VAL A 116 4.81 -4.61 -8.64
N ARG A 117 4.40 -5.84 -8.34
CA ARG A 117 3.88 -6.79 -9.33
C ARG A 117 2.52 -6.36 -9.85
N GLY A 118 1.58 -6.06 -8.96
CA GLY A 118 0.28 -5.52 -9.34
C GLY A 118 0.40 -4.22 -10.13
N GLU A 119 1.33 -3.33 -9.77
CA GLU A 119 1.52 -2.07 -10.51
C GLU A 119 1.95 -2.33 -11.95
N ILE A 120 2.98 -3.16 -12.17
CA ILE A 120 3.48 -3.42 -13.52
C ILE A 120 2.47 -4.23 -14.36
N GLU A 121 1.75 -5.18 -13.76
CA GLU A 121 0.72 -5.95 -14.43
C GLU A 121 -0.47 -5.06 -14.84
N SER A 122 -0.86 -4.10 -14.00
CA SER A 122 -1.92 -3.11 -14.32
C SER A 122 -1.57 -2.21 -15.51
N ARG A 123 -0.29 -2.15 -15.90
CA ARG A 123 0.25 -1.33 -17.00
C ARG A 123 1.00 -2.18 -18.03
N ARG A 124 0.70 -3.47 -18.10
CA ARG A 124 1.38 -4.41 -19.00
C ARG A 124 1.24 -4.03 -20.47
N ASP A 125 0.13 -3.39 -20.83
CA ASP A 125 -0.13 -2.83 -22.16
C ASP A 125 0.95 -1.83 -22.62
N ARG A 126 1.64 -1.17 -21.68
CA ARG A 126 2.75 -0.26 -21.98
C ARG A 126 4.03 -0.98 -22.37
N TYR A 127 4.17 -2.26 -22.03
CA TYR A 127 5.35 -3.08 -22.29
C TYR A 127 4.98 -4.35 -23.08
N PRO A 128 4.49 -4.22 -24.32
CA PRO A 128 3.94 -5.35 -25.07
C PRO A 128 4.97 -6.43 -25.44
N LYS A 129 6.27 -6.14 -25.30
CA LYS A 129 7.37 -7.08 -25.56
C LYS A 129 7.91 -7.73 -24.29
N ALA A 130 7.46 -7.32 -23.11
CA ALA A 130 7.93 -7.89 -21.85
C ALA A 130 7.33 -9.27 -21.63
N THR A 131 8.19 -10.26 -21.42
CA THR A 131 7.79 -11.60 -20.98
C THR A 131 7.52 -11.64 -19.48
N ASP A 132 6.88 -12.70 -18.98
CA ASP A 132 6.68 -12.87 -17.53
C ASP A 132 8.00 -12.97 -16.75
N LYS A 133 9.05 -13.47 -17.42
CA LYS A 133 10.42 -13.49 -16.88
C LYS A 133 10.99 -12.08 -16.74
N ASP A 134 10.75 -11.22 -17.72
CA ASP A 134 11.18 -9.81 -17.68
C ASP A 134 10.44 -9.04 -16.58
N ILE A 135 9.14 -9.28 -16.42
CA ILE A 135 8.33 -8.72 -15.33
C ILE A 135 8.87 -9.18 -13.98
N THR A 136 9.12 -10.48 -13.80
CA THR A 136 9.67 -10.99 -12.54
C THR A 136 11.03 -10.39 -12.23
N ALA A 137 11.93 -10.33 -13.23
CA ALA A 137 13.24 -9.71 -13.04
C ALA A 137 13.15 -8.21 -12.73
N TYR A 138 12.13 -7.50 -13.24
CA TYR A 138 11.84 -6.12 -12.89
C TYR A 138 11.36 -6.01 -11.44
N VAL A 139 10.40 -6.83 -11.03
CA VAL A 139 9.86 -6.86 -9.66
C VAL A 139 11.00 -7.11 -8.66
N ASP A 140 11.77 -8.18 -8.85
CA ASP A 140 12.89 -8.53 -7.96
C ASP A 140 13.92 -7.38 -7.85
N CYS A 141 14.20 -6.70 -8.96
CA CYS A 141 15.13 -5.57 -8.99
C CYS A 141 14.61 -4.36 -8.22
N VAL A 142 13.31 -4.07 -8.34
CA VAL A 142 12.67 -2.91 -7.72
C VAL A 142 12.43 -3.14 -6.23
N GLU A 143 12.14 -4.37 -5.82
CA GLU A 143 12.01 -4.78 -4.42
C GLU A 143 13.36 -4.88 -3.70
N ALA A 144 14.46 -5.11 -4.43
CA ALA A 144 15.81 -5.05 -3.89
C ALA A 144 16.34 -3.62 -3.65
N ILE A 145 15.61 -2.58 -4.07
CA ILE A 145 15.95 -1.19 -3.76
C ILE A 145 15.68 -0.96 -2.27
N ASP A 146 16.69 -0.46 -1.57
CA ASP A 146 16.64 -0.16 -0.14
C ASP A 146 15.43 0.74 0.23
N ASP A 147 14.65 0.29 1.21
CA ASP A 147 13.43 0.98 1.66
C ASP A 147 13.73 2.37 2.25
N ASP A 148 14.92 2.60 2.83
CA ASP A 148 15.31 3.92 3.30
C ASP A 148 15.55 4.88 2.14
N VAL A 149 16.12 4.39 1.03
CA VAL A 149 16.27 5.18 -0.20
C VAL A 149 14.90 5.59 -0.75
N LEU A 150 13.96 4.63 -0.81
CA LEU A 150 12.58 4.90 -1.22
C LEU A 150 11.89 5.87 -0.25
N ARG A 151 11.96 5.61 1.06
CA ARG A 151 11.33 6.44 2.09
C ARG A 151 11.81 7.88 2.00
N ASN A 152 13.12 8.08 1.93
CA ASN A 152 13.69 9.42 1.87
C ASN A 152 13.29 10.14 0.57
N ALA A 153 13.21 9.43 -0.56
CA ALA A 153 12.75 10.01 -1.82
C ALA A 153 11.27 10.45 -1.73
N ILE A 154 10.40 9.63 -1.14
CA ILE A 154 8.98 9.98 -0.94
C ILE A 154 8.83 11.17 0.01
N VAL A 155 9.54 11.18 1.14
CA VAL A 155 9.51 12.29 2.09
C VAL A 155 9.94 13.60 1.42
N ALA A 156 11.05 13.57 0.66
CA ALA A 156 11.54 14.74 -0.05
C ALA A 156 10.52 15.25 -1.08
N ALA A 157 9.92 14.35 -1.87
CA ALA A 157 8.89 14.69 -2.84
C ALA A 157 7.63 15.26 -2.18
N ALA A 158 7.16 14.65 -1.09
CA ALA A 158 5.96 15.05 -0.39
C ALA A 158 6.10 16.43 0.28
N LEU A 159 7.31 16.74 0.79
CA LEU A 159 7.64 18.05 1.35
C LEU A 159 7.98 19.11 0.29
N LYS A 160 8.05 18.73 -1.00
CA LYS A 160 8.60 19.58 -2.08
C LYS A 160 9.99 20.13 -1.74
N SER A 161 10.84 19.28 -1.16
CA SER A 161 12.23 19.64 -0.86
C SER A 161 13.00 19.94 -2.14
N ASP A 162 13.84 20.97 -2.13
CA ASP A 162 14.79 21.25 -3.22
C ASP A 162 15.97 20.24 -3.25
N ASP A 163 16.05 19.35 -2.26
CA ASP A 163 17.07 18.30 -2.21
C ASP A 163 16.80 17.20 -3.25
N SER A 164 17.31 17.47 -4.44
CA SER A 164 17.15 16.60 -5.61
C SER A 164 17.99 15.32 -5.56
N THR A 165 18.94 15.20 -4.63
CA THR A 165 19.91 14.09 -4.63
C THR A 165 19.26 12.75 -4.32
N VAL A 166 18.45 12.69 -3.26
CA VAL A 166 17.75 11.46 -2.83
C VAL A 166 16.72 11.00 -3.86
N ALA A 167 15.93 11.92 -4.41
CA ALA A 167 14.99 11.59 -5.48
C ALA A 167 15.72 11.09 -6.74
N THR A 168 16.90 11.65 -7.03
CA THR A 168 17.73 11.23 -8.17
C THR A 168 18.25 9.81 -8.01
N ASP A 169 18.69 9.41 -6.81
CA ASP A 169 19.21 8.07 -6.56
C ASP A 169 18.13 6.99 -6.71
N TYR A 170 16.94 7.20 -6.13
CA TYR A 170 15.81 6.29 -6.32
C TYR A 170 15.39 6.20 -7.80
N LEU A 171 15.29 7.34 -8.50
CA LEU A 171 14.95 7.38 -9.93
C LEU A 171 16.00 6.69 -10.79
N LYS A 172 17.29 6.79 -10.44
CA LYS A 172 18.38 6.12 -11.16
C LYS A 172 18.27 4.60 -11.03
N GLN A 173 18.01 4.09 -9.82
CA GLN A 173 17.86 2.65 -9.57
C GLN A 173 16.63 2.08 -10.26
N THR A 174 15.46 2.72 -10.12
CA THR A 174 14.23 2.28 -10.79
C THR A 174 14.33 2.32 -12.32
N ARG A 175 14.99 3.33 -12.90
CA ARG A 175 15.28 3.37 -14.34
C ARG A 175 16.19 2.23 -14.78
N ALA A 176 17.16 1.83 -13.96
CA ALA A 176 18.02 0.69 -14.27
C ALA A 176 17.21 -0.62 -14.28
N CYS A 177 16.29 -0.80 -13.33
CA CYS A 177 15.37 -1.94 -13.31
C CYS A 177 14.42 -1.95 -14.51
N ALA A 178 13.87 -0.78 -14.90
CA ALA A 178 12.94 -0.67 -16.03
C ALA A 178 13.53 -1.13 -17.36
N LYS A 179 14.87 -1.12 -17.53
CA LYS A 179 15.54 -1.67 -18.73
C LYS A 179 15.20 -3.15 -18.98
N LYS A 180 14.85 -3.90 -17.94
CA LYS A 180 14.45 -5.31 -18.04
C LYS A 180 13.15 -5.51 -18.80
N LEU A 181 12.24 -4.53 -18.74
CA LEU A 181 10.93 -4.57 -19.41
C LEU A 181 11.02 -4.27 -20.92
N GLY A 182 12.18 -3.83 -21.41
CA GLY A 182 12.34 -3.31 -22.77
C GLY A 182 11.72 -1.92 -22.95
N PRO A 183 11.70 -1.39 -24.18
CA PRO A 183 11.17 -0.06 -24.44
C PRO A 183 9.64 -0.03 -24.24
N PRO A 184 9.11 1.02 -23.59
CA PRO A 184 7.67 1.20 -23.52
C PRO A 184 7.10 1.52 -24.91
N LYS A 185 5.81 1.27 -25.09
CA LYS A 185 5.06 1.71 -26.27
C LYS A 185 5.20 3.24 -26.42
N ALA A 186 5.42 3.71 -27.65
CA ALA A 186 5.40 5.15 -27.93
C ALA A 186 4.02 5.72 -27.58
N ARG A 187 4.01 6.86 -26.89
CA ARG A 187 2.78 7.56 -26.48
C ARG A 187 2.03 8.11 -27.69
#